data_AF-X0TAE3-F1
#
_entry.id   AF-X0TAE3-F1
#
_cell.length_a   1.000
_cell.length_b   1.000
_cell.length_c   1.000
_cell.angle_alpha   90.00
_cell.angle_beta   90.00
_cell.angle_gamma   90.00
#
_symmetry.space_group_name_H-M   'P 1'
#
loop_
_entity.id
_entity.type
_entity.pdbx_description
1 polymer ?
#
loop_
_entity_poly.entity_id
_entity_poly.type
_entity_poly.pdbx_seq_one_letter_code
_entity_poly.pdbx_strand_id
1 'polypeptide(L)'
;AFGRKLFICEGSERVVTQIRNDLHKLIAIVDRSIDESSSALLQEALSLIENLRRVLDSANLLADSADATIEAMQYLDVLAEITDLLISNDLPRVCEICNTNEHFLAAWGQPCHYAVFQKCTSPQ
;
A
#
# COMPACT_ATOMS: atom_id res chain seq x y z
N ALA A 1 -17.19 -8.26 3.55
CA ALA A 1 -17.03 -6.97 4.25
C ALA A 1 -16.26 -6.03 3.34
N PHE A 2 -16.57 -4.73 3.32
CA PHE A 2 -15.67 -3.75 2.69
C PHE A 2 -14.31 -3.80 3.42
N GLY A 3 -13.21 -3.55 2.72
CA GLY A 3 -11.88 -3.44 3.33
C GLY A 3 -11.84 -2.33 4.40
N ARG A 4 -10.81 -2.36 5.25
CA ARG A 4 -10.57 -1.32 6.27
C ARG A 4 -10.50 0.06 5.62
N LYS A 5 -11.05 1.07 6.30
CA LYS A 5 -11.11 2.45 5.78
C LYS A 5 -10.19 3.36 6.58
N LEU A 6 -9.28 3.99 5.86
CA LEU A 6 -8.51 5.14 6.32
C LEU A 6 -9.09 6.40 5.67
N PHE A 7 -9.41 7.38 6.50
CA PHE A 7 -9.91 8.68 6.10
C PHE A 7 -8.85 9.72 6.41
N ILE A 8 -8.52 10.56 5.44
CA ILE A 8 -7.57 11.64 5.65
C ILE A 8 -8.36 12.91 6.02
N CYS A 9 -8.02 13.53 7.15
CA CYS A 9 -8.72 14.71 7.64
C CYS A 9 -8.52 15.95 6.75
N GLU A 10 -9.40 16.96 6.91
CA GLU A 10 -9.47 18.18 6.09
C GLU A 10 -8.12 18.89 5.92
N GLY A 11 -7.89 19.45 4.70
CA GLY A 11 -6.69 20.22 4.36
C GLY A 11 -5.62 19.50 3.53
N SER A 12 -5.84 18.23 3.15
CA SER A 12 -4.80 17.40 2.53
C SER A 12 -5.10 16.90 1.11
N GLU A 13 -5.75 17.68 0.24
CA GLU A 13 -5.99 17.28 -1.17
C GLU A 13 -4.69 16.85 -1.87
N ARG A 14 -3.58 17.52 -1.54
CA ARG A 14 -2.24 17.17 -2.01
C ARG A 14 -1.82 15.77 -1.56
N VAL A 15 -2.06 15.42 -0.29
CA VAL A 15 -1.70 14.12 0.30
C VAL A 15 -2.54 13.00 -0.32
N VAL A 16 -3.84 13.20 -0.45
CA VAL A 16 -4.75 12.23 -1.11
C VAL A 16 -4.32 12.02 -2.56
N THR A 17 -4.00 13.10 -3.27
CA THR A 17 -3.52 13.04 -4.65
C THR A 17 -2.19 12.29 -4.75
N GLN A 18 -1.26 12.53 -3.82
CA GLN A 18 0.02 11.83 -3.77
C GLN A 18 -0.17 10.33 -3.54
N ILE A 19 -0.93 9.94 -2.51
CA ILE A 19 -1.23 8.52 -2.23
C ILE A 19 -1.85 7.84 -3.44
N ARG A 20 -2.86 8.46 -4.06
CA ARG A 20 -3.50 7.92 -5.27
C ARG A 20 -2.51 7.73 -6.40
N ASN A 21 -1.65 8.72 -6.67
CA ASN A 21 -0.68 8.66 -7.75
C ASN A 21 0.37 7.59 -7.49
N ASP A 22 0.87 7.50 -6.26
CA ASP A 22 1.88 6.52 -5.86
C ASP A 22 1.30 5.09 -5.92
N LEU A 23 0.06 4.88 -5.47
CA LEU A 23 -0.64 3.60 -5.60
C LEU A 23 -0.84 3.19 -7.06
N HIS A 24 -1.31 4.10 -7.92
CA HIS A 24 -1.48 3.80 -9.35
C HIS A 24 -0.16 3.43 -10.02
N LYS A 25 0.94 4.15 -9.69
CA LYS A 25 2.26 3.82 -10.20
C LYS A 25 2.74 2.47 -9.70
N LEU A 26 2.57 2.20 -8.41
CA LEU A 26 2.97 0.93 -7.80
C LEU A 26 2.24 -0.24 -8.47
N ILE A 27 0.91 -0.14 -8.67
CA ILE A 27 0.11 -1.15 -9.37
C ILE A 27 0.64 -1.37 -10.79
N ALA A 28 0.90 -0.31 -11.54
CA ALA A 28 1.41 -0.41 -12.91
C ALA A 28 2.81 -1.05 -12.96
N ILE A 29 3.68 -0.76 -11.99
CA ILE A 29 5.02 -1.37 -11.91
C ILE A 29 4.92 -2.85 -11.56
N VAL A 30 4.09 -3.22 -10.59
CA VAL A 30 3.88 -4.62 -10.21
C VAL A 30 3.32 -5.41 -11.38
N ASP A 31 2.32 -4.88 -12.08
CA ASP A 31 1.73 -5.51 -13.28
C ASP A 31 2.79 -5.73 -14.37
N ARG A 32 3.58 -4.70 -14.69
CA ARG A 32 4.68 -4.80 -15.65
C ARG A 32 5.77 -5.79 -15.21
N SER A 33 6.02 -5.90 -13.92
CA SER A 33 7.08 -6.79 -13.38
C SER A 33 6.75 -8.28 -13.52
N ILE A 34 5.48 -8.63 -13.79
CA ILE A 34 5.06 -10.00 -14.12
C ILE A 34 5.65 -10.43 -15.47
N ASP A 35 5.61 -9.54 -16.46
CA ASP A 35 6.10 -9.81 -17.81
C ASP A 35 7.59 -9.48 -17.96
N GLU A 36 8.05 -8.40 -17.32
CA GLU A 36 9.41 -7.88 -17.40
C GLU A 36 9.99 -7.67 -15.99
N SER A 37 10.56 -8.72 -15.40
CA SER A 37 11.29 -8.58 -14.14
C SER A 37 12.56 -7.75 -14.36
N SER A 38 12.58 -6.54 -13.82
CA SER A 38 13.73 -5.61 -13.88
C SER A 38 14.05 -5.11 -12.49
N SER A 39 15.32 -5.24 -12.08
CA SER A 39 15.80 -4.70 -10.81
C SER A 39 15.49 -3.20 -10.66
N ALA A 40 15.53 -2.43 -11.75
CA ALA A 40 15.19 -1.01 -11.73
C ALA A 40 13.70 -0.76 -11.43
N LEU A 41 12.81 -1.59 -11.97
CA LEU A 41 11.36 -1.51 -11.69
C LEU A 41 11.07 -1.87 -10.24
N LEU A 42 11.71 -2.92 -9.71
CA LEU A 42 11.54 -3.31 -8.31
C LEU A 42 12.08 -2.24 -7.34
N GLN A 43 13.19 -1.58 -7.69
CA GLN A 43 13.71 -0.44 -6.91
C GLN A 43 12.74 0.76 -6.92
N GLU A 44 12.11 1.04 -8.06
CA GLU A 44 11.07 2.07 -8.14
C GLU A 44 9.85 1.71 -7.29
N ALA A 45 9.41 0.44 -7.33
CA ALA A 45 8.32 -0.06 -6.49
C ALA A 45 8.64 0.11 -5.00
N LEU A 46 9.85 -0.28 -4.56
CA LEU A 46 10.29 -0.13 -3.18
C LEU A 46 10.24 1.33 -2.73
N SER A 47 10.75 2.26 -3.55
CA SER A 47 10.71 3.68 -3.25
C SER A 47 9.28 4.23 -3.11
N LEU A 48 8.34 3.75 -3.93
CA LEU A 48 6.93 4.12 -3.82
C LEU A 48 6.29 3.59 -2.54
N ILE A 49 6.59 2.35 -2.15
CA ILE A 49 6.11 1.74 -0.89
C ILE A 49 6.61 2.55 0.31
N GLU A 50 7.92 2.88 0.35
CA GLU A 50 8.50 3.71 1.41
C GLU A 50 7.91 5.13 1.45
N ASN A 51 7.60 5.71 0.28
CA ASN A 51 6.93 7.00 0.22
C ASN A 51 5.51 6.93 0.76
N LEU A 52 4.72 5.92 0.35
CA LEU A 52 3.37 5.69 0.89
C LEU A 52 3.40 5.54 2.41
N ARG A 53 4.36 4.76 2.93
CA ARG A 53 4.56 4.57 4.36
C ARG A 53 4.82 5.89 5.09
N ARG A 54 5.76 6.71 4.60
CA ARG A 54 6.06 8.03 5.18
C ARG A 54 4.87 8.97 5.12
N VAL A 55 4.14 8.96 4.01
CA VAL A 55 2.96 9.82 3.84
C VAL A 55 1.88 9.42 4.83
N LEU A 56 1.58 8.13 4.99
CA LEU A 56 0.60 7.65 5.97
C LEU A 56 1.00 7.94 7.41
N ASP A 57 2.28 7.75 7.76
CA ASP A 57 2.81 8.02 9.10
C ASP A 57 2.70 9.51 9.50
N SER A 58 2.87 10.41 8.51
CA SER A 58 2.79 11.86 8.73
C SER A 58 1.38 12.44 8.58
N ALA A 59 0.43 11.68 8.04
CA ALA A 59 -0.91 12.16 7.76
C ALA A 59 -1.79 12.14 9.02
N ASN A 60 -2.69 13.13 9.13
CA ASN A 60 -3.75 13.10 10.13
C ASN A 60 -4.87 12.16 9.65
N LEU A 61 -4.85 10.92 10.13
CA LEU A 61 -5.74 9.84 9.71
C LEU A 61 -6.83 9.56 10.76
N LEU A 62 -8.04 9.30 10.27
CA LEU A 62 -9.10 8.62 11.02
C LEU A 62 -9.27 7.23 10.43
N ALA A 63 -9.46 6.23 11.28
CA ALA A 63 -9.61 4.85 10.86
C ALA A 63 -10.94 4.27 11.37
N ASP A 64 -11.50 3.32 10.64
CA ASP A 64 -12.76 2.64 11.01
C ASP A 64 -12.58 1.62 12.15
N SER A 65 -11.34 1.28 12.50
CA SER A 65 -10.96 0.57 13.73
C SER A 65 -9.67 1.15 14.31
N ALA A 66 -9.41 0.86 15.60
CA ALA A 66 -8.15 1.24 16.25
C ALA A 66 -6.92 0.66 15.54
N ASP A 67 -7.07 -0.53 14.95
CA ASP A 67 -5.95 -1.28 14.36
C ASP A 67 -5.78 -1.01 12.86
N ALA A 68 -6.74 -0.41 12.17
CA ALA A 68 -6.72 -0.30 10.71
C ALA A 68 -5.51 0.49 10.16
N THR A 69 -5.00 1.48 10.92
CA THR A 69 -3.77 2.19 10.52
C THR A 69 -2.53 1.31 10.69
N ILE A 70 -2.48 0.53 11.78
CA ILE A 70 -1.39 -0.42 12.05
C ILE A 70 -1.39 -1.52 10.98
N GLU A 71 -2.56 -2.09 10.68
CA GLU A 71 -2.73 -3.10 9.61
C GLU A 71 -2.22 -2.58 8.26
N ALA A 72 -2.55 -1.33 7.89
CA ALA A 72 -2.08 -0.72 6.65
C ALA A 72 -0.55 -0.56 6.60
N MET A 73 0.07 -0.15 7.71
CA MET A 73 1.53 -0.03 7.81
C MET A 73 2.21 -1.39 7.73
N GLN A 74 1.65 -2.42 8.38
CA GLN A 74 2.14 -3.79 8.31
C GLN A 74 2.09 -4.34 6.86
N TYR A 75 1.04 -4.02 6.10
CA TYR A 75 1.01 -4.40 4.68
C TYR A 75 2.10 -3.72 3.85
N LEU A 76 2.35 -2.43 4.08
CA LEU A 76 3.44 -1.73 3.40
C LEU A 76 4.81 -2.31 3.78
N ASP A 77 5.00 -2.66 5.06
CA ASP A 77 6.25 -3.27 5.54
C ASP A 77 6.49 -4.64 4.89
N VAL A 78 5.46 -5.49 4.81
CA VAL A 78 5.55 -6.80 4.13
C VAL A 78 5.82 -6.65 2.64
N LEU A 79 5.17 -5.69 1.96
CA LEU A 79 5.42 -5.43 0.55
C LEU A 79 6.85 -4.94 0.31
N ALA A 80 7.38 -4.07 1.19
CA ALA A 80 8.77 -3.63 1.14
C ALA A 80 9.74 -4.81 1.32
N GLU A 81 9.51 -5.66 2.34
CA GLU A 81 10.33 -6.85 2.60
C GLU A 81 10.37 -7.79 1.38
N ILE A 82 9.20 -8.11 0.80
CA ILE A 82 9.13 -8.96 -0.39
C ILE A 82 9.85 -8.32 -1.58
N THR A 83 9.68 -7.01 -1.79
CA THR A 83 10.31 -6.30 -2.90
C THR A 83 11.83 -6.29 -2.76
N ASP A 84 12.35 -6.07 -1.55
CA ASP A 84 13.79 -6.11 -1.26
C ASP A 84 14.40 -7.52 -1.46
N LEU A 85 13.67 -8.56 -1.05
CA LEU A 85 14.09 -9.94 -1.30
C LEU A 85 14.07 -10.31 -2.79
N LEU A 86 13.12 -9.78 -3.57
CA LEU A 86 13.10 -9.95 -5.03
C LEU A 86 14.27 -9.21 -5.69
N ILE A 87 14.61 -8.02 -5.22
CA ILE A 87 15.78 -7.24 -5.69
C ILE A 87 17.08 -8.02 -5.43
N SER A 88 17.22 -8.61 -4.24
CA SER A 88 18.39 -9.40 -3.85
C SER A 88 18.37 -10.84 -4.38
N ASN A 89 17.31 -11.22 -5.09
CA ASN A 89 17.09 -12.56 -5.63
C ASN A 89 17.09 -13.68 -4.57
N ASP A 90 16.67 -13.37 -3.34
CA ASP A 90 16.50 -14.34 -2.25
C ASP A 90 15.12 -15.01 -2.31
N LEU A 91 14.93 -15.83 -3.36
CA LEU A 91 13.68 -16.57 -3.58
C LEU A 91 13.30 -17.52 -2.44
N PRO A 92 14.25 -18.22 -1.76
CA PRO A 92 13.92 -19.03 -0.59
C PRO A 92 13.21 -18.24 0.50
N ARG A 93 13.70 -17.03 0.81
CA ARG A 93 13.08 -16.19 1.84
C ARG A 93 11.76 -15.59 1.39
N VAL A 94 11.62 -15.24 0.10
CA VAL A 94 10.31 -14.87 -0.48
C VAL A 94 9.29 -15.99 -0.26
N CYS A 95 9.66 -17.24 -0.58
CA CYS A 95 8.80 -18.39 -0.36
C CYS A 95 8.44 -18.57 1.12
N GLU A 96 9.37 -18.35 2.05
CA GLU A 96 9.10 -18.45 3.48
C GLU A 96 8.05 -17.41 3.93
N ILE A 97 8.21 -16.15 3.53
CA ILE A 97 7.25 -15.08 3.85
C ILE A 97 5.88 -15.42 3.29
N CYS A 98 5.81 -15.85 2.03
CA CYS A 98 4.55 -16.21 1.38
C CYS A 98 3.80 -17.36 2.07
N ASN A 99 4.48 -18.16 2.91
CA ASN A 99 3.88 -19.29 3.64
C ASN A 99 3.70 -19.04 5.14
N THR A 100 4.37 -18.05 5.73
CA THR A 100 4.45 -17.89 7.20
C THR A 100 4.04 -16.53 7.71
N ASN A 101 4.11 -15.48 6.88
CA ASN A 101 3.77 -14.13 7.32
C ASN A 101 2.24 -13.98 7.42
N GLU A 102 1.73 -13.89 8.64
CA GLU A 102 0.28 -13.84 8.91
C GLU A 102 -0.41 -12.64 8.24
N HIS A 103 0.27 -11.48 8.16
CA HIS A 103 -0.27 -10.29 7.51
C HIS A 103 -0.36 -10.47 5.99
N PHE A 104 0.67 -11.04 5.37
CA PHE A 104 0.65 -11.39 3.96
C PHE A 104 -0.50 -12.37 3.63
N LEU A 105 -0.62 -13.43 4.42
CA LEU A 105 -1.65 -14.45 4.26
C LEU A 105 -3.05 -13.89 4.50
N ALA A 106 -3.22 -12.99 5.46
CA ALA A 106 -4.49 -12.32 5.75
C ALA A 106 -4.92 -11.35 4.64
N ALA A 107 -3.96 -10.80 3.88
CA ALA A 107 -4.23 -9.94 2.72
C ALA A 107 -4.64 -10.75 1.47
N TRP A 108 -4.23 -12.02 1.37
CA TRP A 108 -4.60 -12.89 0.25
C TRP A 108 -6.11 -13.12 0.19
N GLY A 109 -6.70 -12.82 -0.96
CA GLY A 109 -8.14 -12.96 -1.18
C GLY A 109 -8.99 -11.86 -0.53
N GLN A 110 -8.39 -10.81 0.06
CA GLN A 110 -9.14 -9.62 0.42
C GLN A 110 -9.62 -8.91 -0.86
N PRO A 111 -10.94 -8.73 -1.04
CA PRO A 111 -11.43 -8.05 -2.22
C PRO A 111 -11.07 -6.56 -2.14
N CYS A 112 -10.26 -6.10 -3.09
CA CYS A 112 -9.85 -4.71 -3.22
C CYS A 112 -11.04 -3.87 -3.68
N HIS A 113 -11.79 -3.29 -2.73
CA HIS A 113 -12.93 -2.42 -3.02
C HIS A 113 -12.50 -0.96 -2.96
N TYR A 114 -12.59 -0.25 -4.08
CA TYR A 114 -12.41 1.19 -4.13
C TYR A 114 -13.72 1.89 -3.76
N ALA A 115 -13.69 2.76 -2.75
CA ALA A 115 -14.82 3.63 -2.42
C ALA A 115 -14.35 5.09 -2.44
N VAL A 116 -14.90 5.89 -3.36
CA VAL A 116 -14.62 7.31 -3.49
C VAL A 116 -15.76 8.08 -2.84
N PHE A 117 -15.46 8.84 -1.79
CA PHE A 117 -16.42 9.70 -1.12
C PHE A 117 -16.06 11.17 -1.37
N GLN A 118 -16.99 11.92 -1.99
CA GLN A 118 -16.89 13.38 -2.08
C GLN A 118 -17.82 13.99 -1.04
N LYS A 119 -17.25 14.69 -0.05
CA LYS A 119 -18.03 15.50 0.90
C LYS A 119 -18.47 16.76 0.17
N CYS A 120 -19.73 16.84 -0.26
CA CYS A 120 -20.31 18.08 -0.74
C CYS A 120 -20.52 19.02 0.46
N THR A 121 -19.69 20.05 0.59
CA THR A 121 -20.02 21.20 1.43
C THR A 121 -21.10 22.00 0.70
N SER A 122 -22.35 21.91 1.14
CA SER A 122 -23.38 22.86 0.70
C SER A 122 -22.91 24.29 1.01
N PRO A 123 -23.04 25.25 0.08
CA PRO A 123 -22.94 26.66 0.44
C PRO A 123 -24.09 26.96 1.42
N GLN A 124 -23.75 27.56 2.57
CA GLN A 124 -24.74 28.14 3.48
C GLN A 124 -25.42 29.35 2.82
#